data_AF-A0A2E9IIN2-F1
#
_entry.id   AF-A0A2E9IIN2-F1
#
_cell.length_a   1.000
_cell.length_b   1.000
_cell.length_c   1.000
_cell.angle_alpha   90.00
_cell.angle_beta   90.00
_cell.angle_gamma   90.00
#
_symmetry.space_group_name_H-M   'P 1'
#
loop_
_entity.id
_entity.type
_entity.pdbx_description
1 polymer ?
#
loop_
_entity_poly.entity_id
_entity_poly.type
_entity_poly.pdbx_seq_one_letter_code
_entity_poly.pdbx_strand_id
1 'polypeptide(L)'
;METNAKISITARDVEIDLDGAASEIEERLIHLRQDDTWGIMLDRLREARTAAMKAAVEAAEKSGLPERGSAFRTLIETCSLSRKPDQVLGAIHYLREVESVMDSPPRVINQLFEDANIESPGNLSLYLNRLRERKFLTIPDGKEDKNRFALLTELGRTHLDKRSNS
;
A
#
# COMPACT_ATOMS: atom_id res chain seq x y z
N MET A 1 35.74 -24.98 -3.87
CA MET A 1 35.31 -23.87 -4.73
C MET A 1 34.52 -22.94 -3.85
N GLU A 2 35.06 -21.76 -3.54
CA GLU A 2 34.30 -20.73 -2.83
C GLU A 2 33.18 -20.24 -3.76
N THR A 3 31.96 -20.30 -3.27
CA THR A 3 30.78 -19.86 -4.01
C THR A 3 30.78 -18.34 -4.03
N ASN A 4 31.16 -17.77 -5.17
CA ASN A 4 31.10 -16.32 -5.37
C ASN A 4 29.62 -15.91 -5.44
N ALA A 5 29.22 -14.89 -4.70
CA ALA A 5 27.87 -14.35 -4.68
C ALA A 5 27.88 -12.91 -5.19
N LYS A 6 26.76 -12.46 -5.76
CA LYS A 6 26.59 -11.10 -6.24
C LYS A 6 25.24 -10.55 -5.83
N ILE A 7 25.21 -9.34 -5.26
CA ILE A 7 24.01 -8.60 -4.89
C ILE A 7 24.08 -7.23 -5.55
N SER A 8 23.07 -6.91 -6.36
CA SER A 8 22.91 -5.60 -6.99
C SER A 8 21.55 -5.02 -6.63
N ILE A 9 21.55 -3.79 -6.11
CA ILE A 9 20.35 -3.06 -5.70
C ILE A 9 20.44 -1.66 -6.27
N THR A 10 19.42 -1.26 -7.02
CA THR A 10 19.34 0.07 -7.63
C THR A 10 18.03 0.73 -7.21
N ALA A 11 18.11 1.89 -6.55
CA ALA A 11 16.96 2.76 -6.35
C ALA A 11 17.34 4.21 -6.65
N ARG A 12 16.84 4.70 -7.79
CA ARG A 12 16.97 6.08 -8.30
C ARG A 12 18.42 6.58 -8.44
N ASP A 13 19.04 7.05 -7.36
CA ASP A 13 20.40 7.59 -7.28
C ASP A 13 21.36 6.74 -6.44
N VAL A 14 20.86 5.66 -5.83
CA VAL A 14 21.65 4.74 -5.00
C VAL A 14 21.83 3.42 -5.74
N GLU A 15 23.09 3.05 -5.97
CA GLU A 15 23.50 1.77 -6.54
C GLU A 15 24.41 1.06 -5.53
N ILE A 16 23.97 -0.11 -5.07
CA ILE A 16 24.74 -1.00 -4.21
C ILE A 16 25.08 -2.22 -5.05
N ASP A 17 26.34 -2.36 -5.43
CA ASP A 17 26.86 -3.57 -6.09
C ASP A 17 27.89 -4.23 -5.17
N LEU A 18 27.59 -5.46 -4.74
CA LEU A 18 28.44 -6.28 -3.89
C LEU A 18 28.75 -7.58 -4.63
N ASP A 19 30.03 -7.85 -4.87
CA ASP A 19 30.55 -9.10 -5.42
C ASP A 19 31.63 -9.64 -4.48
N GLY A 20 31.63 -10.95 -4.24
CA GLY A 20 32.62 -11.59 -3.39
C GLY A 20 32.13 -12.88 -2.73
N ALA A 21 32.94 -13.40 -1.83
CA ALA A 21 32.59 -14.56 -1.04
C ALA A 21 31.34 -14.27 -0.18
N ALA A 22 30.48 -15.28 0.02
CA ALA A 22 29.23 -15.11 0.75
C ALA A 22 29.41 -14.49 2.15
N SER A 23 30.48 -14.85 2.87
CA SER A 23 30.80 -14.30 4.19
C SER A 23 31.21 -12.82 4.14
N GLU A 24 31.91 -12.40 3.09
CA GLU A 24 32.34 -11.01 2.90
C GLU A 24 31.14 -10.12 2.53
N ILE A 25 30.23 -10.65 1.71
CA ILE A 25 28.97 -9.98 1.38
C ILE A 25 28.08 -9.85 2.62
N GLU A 26 28.02 -10.87 3.46
CA GLU A 26 27.24 -10.85 4.71
C GLU A 26 27.76 -9.79 5.69
N GLU A 27 29.07 -9.68 5.86
CA GLU A 27 29.70 -8.67 6.72
C GLU A 27 29.45 -7.24 6.20
N ARG A 28 29.58 -7.03 4.89
CA ARG A 28 29.26 -5.73 4.25
C ARG A 28 27.77 -5.37 4.34
N LEU A 29 26.87 -6.36 4.24
CA LEU A 29 25.43 -6.18 4.44
C LEU A 29 25.10 -5.75 5.88
N ILE A 30 25.76 -6.36 6.87
CA ILE A 30 25.60 -5.99 8.28
C ILE A 30 26.05 -4.54 8.50
N HIS A 31 27.19 -4.16 7.93
CA HIS A 31 27.70 -2.79 8.00
C HIS A 31 26.74 -1.78 7.36
N LEU A 32 26.28 -2.08 6.14
CA LEU A 32 25.30 -1.23 5.47
C LEU A 32 24.03 -1.07 6.32
N ARG A 33 23.55 -2.14 6.98
CA ARG A 33 22.36 -2.13 7.86
C ARG A 33 22.58 -1.33 9.15
N GLN A 34 23.80 -1.30 9.67
CA GLN A 34 24.16 -0.50 10.85
C GLN A 34 24.35 0.97 10.50
N ASP A 35 24.81 1.25 9.29
CA ASP A 35 24.80 2.60 8.75
C ASP A 35 23.36 2.98 8.36
N ASP A 36 22.94 4.21 8.68
CA ASP A 36 21.58 4.71 8.38
C ASP A 36 21.23 4.72 6.87
N THR A 37 22.16 4.31 6.01
CA THR A 37 22.04 4.20 4.54
C THR A 37 20.77 3.46 4.12
N TRP A 38 20.43 2.31 4.74
CA TRP A 38 19.18 1.60 4.42
C TRP A 38 17.92 2.34 4.86
N GLY A 39 17.96 2.97 6.05
CA GLY A 39 16.85 3.78 6.55
C GLY A 39 16.57 4.95 5.62
N ILE A 40 17.62 5.69 5.26
CA ILE A 40 17.56 6.83 4.33
C ILE A 40 17.05 6.39 2.95
N MET A 41 17.48 5.24 2.44
CA MET A 41 17.03 4.73 1.14
C MET A 41 15.54 4.35 1.16
N LEU A 42 15.07 3.70 2.23
CA LEU A 42 13.66 3.35 2.41
C LEU A 42 12.79 4.60 2.59
N ASP A 43 13.26 5.60 3.35
CA ASP A 43 12.56 6.87 3.54
C ASP A 43 12.45 7.64 2.23
N ARG A 44 13.52 7.70 1.42
CA ARG A 44 13.49 8.31 0.08
C ARG A 44 12.53 7.58 -0.86
N LEU A 45 12.49 6.25 -0.81
CA LEU A 45 11.56 5.45 -1.61
C LEU A 45 10.11 5.75 -1.20
N ARG A 46 9.87 5.86 0.11
CA ARG A 46 8.57 6.22 0.68
C ARG A 46 8.16 7.64 0.29
N GLU A 47 9.06 8.61 0.38
CA GLU A 47 8.85 9.99 -0.05
C GLU A 47 8.54 10.07 -1.56
N ALA A 48 9.30 9.34 -2.39
CA ALA A 48 9.05 9.28 -3.83
C ALA A 48 7.67 8.69 -4.15
N ARG A 49 7.26 7.63 -3.42
CA ARG A 49 5.91 7.08 -3.52
C ARG A 49 4.85 8.11 -3.11
N THR A 50 5.04 8.81 -1.98
CA THR A 50 4.11 9.84 -1.51
C THR A 50 4.03 11.01 -2.49
N ALA A 51 5.15 11.43 -3.07
CA ALA A 51 5.20 12.49 -4.08
C ALA A 51 4.52 12.06 -5.38
N ALA A 52 4.73 10.82 -5.83
CA ALA A 52 4.02 10.25 -6.99
C ALA A 52 2.52 10.18 -6.74
N MET A 53 2.11 9.77 -5.53
CA MET A 53 0.70 9.73 -5.13
C MET A 53 0.09 11.14 -5.14
N LYS A 54 0.78 12.13 -4.57
CA LYS A 54 0.35 13.53 -4.56
C LYS A 54 0.25 14.12 -5.97
N ALA A 55 1.24 13.88 -6.83
CA ALA A 55 1.23 14.35 -8.21
C ALA A 55 0.07 13.74 -9.01
N ALA A 56 -0.28 12.50 -8.71
CA ALA A 56 -1.40 11.83 -9.35
C ALA A 56 -2.77 12.26 -8.76
N VAL A 57 -2.84 12.67 -7.48
CA VAL A 57 -3.99 13.45 -6.94
C VAL A 57 -4.16 14.76 -7.72
N GLU A 58 -3.10 15.56 -7.87
CA GLU A 58 -3.14 16.83 -8.61
C GLU A 58 -3.50 16.66 -10.11
N ALA A 59 -3.07 15.55 -10.73
CA ALA A 59 -3.43 15.22 -12.10
C ALA A 59 -4.91 14.84 -12.23
N ALA A 60 -5.44 14.17 -11.21
CA ALA A 60 -6.81 13.70 -11.20
C ALA A 60 -7.80 14.83 -10.83
N GLU A 61 -7.40 15.83 -10.03
CA GLU A 61 -8.12 17.11 -9.89
C GLU A 61 -8.36 17.82 -11.23
N LYS A 62 -7.35 17.81 -12.12
CA LYS A 62 -7.45 18.42 -13.46
C LYS A 62 -8.39 17.66 -14.41
N SER A 63 -8.74 16.42 -14.09
CA SER A 63 -9.58 15.56 -14.93
C SER A 63 -11.09 15.66 -14.64
N GLY A 64 -11.49 16.44 -13.64
CA GLY A 64 -12.91 16.66 -13.29
C GLY A 64 -13.54 15.58 -12.41
N LEU A 65 -12.74 14.63 -11.89
CA LEU A 65 -13.14 13.76 -10.78
C LEU A 65 -13.13 14.58 -9.48
N PRO A 66 -14.06 14.35 -8.54
CA PRO A 66 -13.93 14.90 -7.19
C PRO A 66 -12.53 14.57 -6.64
N GLU A 67 -11.82 15.55 -6.05
CA GLU A 67 -10.44 15.43 -5.55
C GLU A 67 -10.18 14.09 -4.83
N ARG A 68 -11.15 13.68 -4.01
CA ARG A 68 -11.24 12.40 -3.32
C ARG A 68 -11.23 11.15 -4.21
N GLY A 69 -12.11 11.09 -5.20
CA GLY A 69 -12.19 9.94 -6.11
C GLY A 69 -10.98 9.85 -7.03
N SER A 70 -10.47 11.02 -7.40
CA SER A 70 -9.26 11.22 -8.18
C SER A 70 -8.03 10.60 -7.48
N ALA A 71 -7.84 10.90 -6.19
CA ALA A 71 -6.77 10.36 -5.35
C ALA A 71 -6.92 8.85 -5.09
N PHE A 72 -8.14 8.38 -4.86
CA PHE A 72 -8.39 6.95 -4.69
C PHE A 72 -8.10 6.17 -5.97
N ARG A 73 -8.49 6.69 -7.14
CA ARG A 73 -8.21 6.07 -8.44
C ARG A 73 -6.71 5.90 -8.67
N THR A 74 -5.95 6.96 -8.44
CA THR A 74 -4.48 6.93 -8.46
C THR A 74 -3.92 5.81 -7.60
N LEU A 75 -4.43 5.63 -6.38
CA LEU A 75 -3.97 4.58 -5.47
C LEU A 75 -4.24 3.19 -6.05
N ILE A 76 -5.45 2.96 -6.58
CA ILE A 76 -5.82 1.69 -7.22
C ILE A 76 -4.93 1.38 -8.42
N GLU A 77 -4.69 2.36 -9.29
CA GLU A 77 -3.87 2.23 -10.50
C GLU A 77 -2.38 2.02 -10.15
N THR A 78 -1.84 2.81 -9.24
CA THR A 78 -0.42 2.73 -8.83
C THR A 78 -0.09 1.42 -8.13
N CYS A 79 -1.03 0.91 -7.32
CA CYS A 79 -0.85 -0.35 -6.60
C CYS A 79 -1.34 -1.57 -7.41
N SER A 80 -1.68 -1.40 -8.70
CA SER A 80 -2.15 -2.46 -9.59
C SER A 80 -3.29 -3.31 -9.00
N LEU A 81 -4.20 -2.68 -8.24
CA LEU A 81 -5.28 -3.37 -7.52
C LEU A 81 -6.44 -3.69 -8.47
N SER A 82 -6.28 -4.76 -9.24
CA SER A 82 -7.25 -5.17 -10.29
C SER A 82 -8.45 -5.95 -9.74
N ARG A 83 -8.30 -6.66 -8.63
CA ARG A 83 -9.34 -7.55 -8.08
C ARG A 83 -10.23 -6.79 -7.10
N LYS A 84 -11.56 -6.98 -7.16
CA LYS A 84 -12.52 -6.35 -6.23
C LYS A 84 -12.15 -6.48 -4.75
N PRO A 85 -11.73 -7.65 -4.20
CA PRO A 85 -11.30 -7.74 -2.80
C PRO A 85 -10.12 -6.82 -2.47
N ASP A 86 -9.14 -6.72 -3.39
CA ASP A 86 -7.94 -5.92 -3.20
C ASP A 86 -8.28 -4.42 -3.31
N GLN A 87 -9.21 -4.05 -4.21
CA GLN A 87 -9.76 -2.69 -4.30
C GLN A 87 -10.53 -2.29 -3.04
N VAL A 88 -11.32 -3.19 -2.47
CA VAL A 88 -12.02 -2.95 -1.18
C VAL A 88 -11.01 -2.76 -0.05
N LEU A 89 -9.95 -3.57 -0.01
CA LEU A 89 -8.89 -3.42 0.98
C LEU A 89 -8.15 -2.07 0.81
N GLY A 90 -7.87 -1.67 -0.44
CA GLY A 90 -7.32 -0.37 -0.78
C GLY A 90 -8.23 0.79 -0.39
N ALA A 91 -9.55 0.65 -0.53
CA ALA A 91 -10.52 1.66 -0.10
C ALA A 91 -10.49 1.86 1.41
N ILE A 92 -10.44 0.77 2.20
CA ILE A 92 -10.30 0.90 3.67
C ILE A 92 -8.96 1.56 4.03
N HIS A 93 -7.87 1.18 3.36
CA HIS A 93 -6.55 1.80 3.59
C HIS A 93 -6.59 3.31 3.32
N TYR A 94 -7.15 3.71 2.17
CA TYR A 94 -7.28 5.12 1.79
C TYR A 94 -8.10 5.91 2.82
N LEU A 95 -9.27 5.42 3.21
CA LEU A 95 -10.13 6.11 4.18
C LEU A 95 -9.45 6.28 5.55
N ARG A 96 -8.67 5.29 6.01
CA ARG A 96 -8.06 5.30 7.34
C ARG A 96 -6.75 6.08 7.38
N GLU A 97 -5.87 5.83 6.43
CA GLU A 97 -4.49 6.33 6.47
C GLU A 97 -4.31 7.62 5.67
N VAL A 98 -5.13 7.86 4.64
CA VAL A 98 -5.06 9.10 3.83
C VAL A 98 -6.07 10.11 4.33
N GLU A 99 -7.34 9.72 4.47
CA GLU A 99 -8.40 10.66 4.88
C GLU A 99 -8.59 10.77 6.40
N SER A 100 -7.96 9.89 7.19
CA SER A 100 -8.17 9.82 8.65
C SER A 100 -9.64 9.65 9.07
N VAL A 101 -10.48 9.11 8.18
CA VAL A 101 -11.90 8.82 8.43
C VAL A 101 -12.00 7.44 9.06
N MET A 102 -12.34 7.36 10.34
CA MET A 102 -12.47 6.08 11.06
C MET A 102 -13.87 5.44 10.95
N ASP A 103 -14.89 6.26 10.77
CA ASP A 103 -16.28 5.84 10.64
C ASP A 103 -16.73 5.93 9.18
N SER A 104 -16.65 4.82 8.46
CA SER A 104 -17.01 4.76 7.04
C SER A 104 -18.05 3.66 6.79
N PRO A 105 -19.36 3.96 6.91
CA PRO A 105 -20.40 3.00 6.59
C PRO A 105 -20.34 2.57 5.12
N PRO A 106 -20.92 1.41 4.74
CA PRO A 106 -20.85 0.88 3.37
C PRO A 106 -21.14 1.90 2.25
N ARG A 107 -22.11 2.79 2.48
CA ARG A 107 -22.45 3.90 1.58
C ARG A 107 -21.30 4.88 1.31
N VAL A 108 -20.46 5.19 2.30
CA VAL A 108 -19.28 6.06 2.13
C VAL A 108 -18.22 5.37 1.29
N ILE A 109 -18.03 4.06 1.48
CA ILE A 109 -17.09 3.27 0.68
C ILE A 109 -17.60 3.18 -0.76
N ASN A 110 -18.88 2.90 -0.99
CA ASN A 110 -19.44 2.87 -2.34
C ASN A 110 -19.31 4.22 -3.05
N GLN A 111 -19.58 5.33 -2.34
CA GLN A 111 -19.39 6.68 -2.88
C GLN A 111 -17.95 6.90 -3.34
N LEU A 112 -16.95 6.37 -2.62
CA LEU A 112 -15.55 6.49 -3.01
C LEU A 112 -15.24 5.80 -4.36
N PHE A 113 -15.88 4.66 -4.63
CA PHE A 113 -15.78 3.99 -5.94
C PHE A 113 -16.46 4.81 -7.04
N GLU A 114 -17.64 5.36 -6.77
CA GLU A 114 -18.38 6.24 -7.69
C GLU A 114 -17.59 7.51 -8.02
N ASP A 115 -17.08 8.20 -7.00
CA ASP A 115 -16.26 9.41 -7.13
C ASP A 115 -15.00 9.13 -7.97
N ALA A 116 -14.44 7.92 -7.91
CA ALA A 116 -13.28 7.50 -8.68
C ALA A 116 -13.59 7.00 -10.09
N ASN A 117 -14.88 6.94 -10.45
CA ASN A 117 -15.37 6.31 -11.67
C ASN A 117 -14.85 4.87 -11.83
N ILE A 118 -14.82 4.13 -10.73
CA ILE A 118 -14.49 2.70 -10.66
C ILE A 118 -15.77 1.94 -10.38
N GLU A 119 -15.99 0.83 -11.10
CA GLU A 119 -17.16 -0.01 -10.85
C GLU A 119 -17.19 -0.48 -9.38
N SER A 120 -18.30 -0.23 -8.70
CA SER A 120 -18.51 -0.64 -7.31
C SER A 120 -18.33 -2.16 -7.12
N PRO A 121 -17.87 -2.62 -5.94
CA PRO A 121 -17.78 -4.05 -5.64
C PRO A 121 -19.16 -4.73 -5.53
N GLY A 122 -20.27 -3.99 -5.53
CA GLY A 122 -21.61 -4.56 -5.36
C GLY A 122 -21.86 -4.94 -3.90
N ASN A 123 -21.75 -6.23 -3.55
CA ASN A 123 -21.99 -6.69 -2.18
C ASN A 123 -20.77 -6.43 -1.27
N LEU A 124 -20.61 -5.17 -0.86
CA LEU A 124 -19.47 -4.74 -0.05
C LEU A 124 -19.37 -5.49 1.30
N SER A 125 -20.49 -5.75 1.96
CA SER A 125 -20.50 -6.50 3.22
C SER A 125 -19.90 -7.90 3.08
N LEU A 126 -20.16 -8.58 1.96
CA LEU A 126 -19.56 -9.88 1.66
C LEU A 126 -18.04 -9.78 1.54
N TYR A 127 -17.52 -8.77 0.85
CA TYR A 127 -16.07 -8.57 0.72
C TYR A 127 -15.42 -8.24 2.07
N LEU A 128 -16.01 -7.35 2.85
CA LEU A 128 -15.48 -6.98 4.17
C LEU A 128 -15.46 -8.19 5.11
N ASN A 129 -16.51 -9.01 5.13
CA ASN A 129 -16.55 -10.23 5.92
C ASN A 129 -15.47 -11.24 5.49
N ARG A 130 -15.33 -11.50 4.18
CA ARG A 130 -14.29 -12.40 3.65
C ARG A 130 -12.87 -11.92 3.93
N LEU A 131 -12.63 -10.61 3.85
CA LEU A 131 -11.34 -10.00 4.18
C LEU A 131 -11.03 -10.13 5.68
N ARG A 132 -12.05 -10.03 6.54
CA ARG A 132 -11.92 -10.31 7.98
C ARG A 132 -11.68 -11.78 8.30
N GLU A 133 -12.38 -12.70 7.65
CA GLU A 133 -12.15 -14.15 7.79
C GLU A 133 -10.70 -14.52 7.40
N ARG A 134 -10.14 -13.83 6.41
CA ARG A 134 -8.72 -13.94 6.00
C ARG A 134 -7.74 -13.20 6.92
N LYS A 135 -8.23 -12.55 7.97
CA LYS A 135 -7.46 -11.75 8.93
C LYS A 135 -6.75 -10.54 8.30
N PHE A 136 -7.19 -10.07 7.14
CA PHE A 136 -6.67 -8.84 6.53
C PHE A 136 -7.31 -7.59 7.11
N LEU A 137 -8.52 -7.74 7.64
CA LEU A 137 -9.22 -6.69 8.36
C LEU A 137 -9.51 -7.13 9.79
N THR A 138 -9.53 -6.16 10.69
CA THR A 138 -10.01 -6.29 12.07
C THR A 138 -11.01 -5.18 12.38
N ILE A 139 -11.77 -5.33 13.46
CA ILE A 139 -12.65 -4.30 14.00
C ILE A 139 -12.14 -3.98 15.41
N PRO A 140 -11.92 -2.71 15.76
CA PRO A 140 -11.47 -2.32 17.09
C PRO A 140 -12.43 -2.75 18.21
N ASP A 141 -11.89 -3.05 19.38
CA ASP A 141 -12.67 -3.38 20.56
C ASP A 141 -13.63 -2.23 20.94
N GLY A 142 -14.82 -2.59 21.43
CA GLY A 142 -15.88 -1.62 21.76
C GLY A 142 -16.59 -1.01 20.54
N LYS A 143 -16.13 -1.30 19.32
CA LYS A 143 -16.90 -1.12 18.10
C LYS A 143 -17.53 -2.48 17.79
N GLU A 144 -18.75 -2.70 18.28
CA GLU A 144 -19.55 -3.90 17.94
C GLU A 144 -19.36 -4.25 16.47
N ASP A 145 -19.29 -5.55 16.15
CA ASP A 145 -18.96 -6.18 14.85
C ASP A 145 -19.58 -5.48 13.60
N LYS A 146 -19.09 -4.27 13.31
CA LYS A 146 -19.62 -3.35 12.30
C LYS A 146 -18.50 -3.03 11.33
N ASN A 147 -18.72 -3.46 10.10
CA ASN A 147 -17.86 -3.22 8.94
C ASN A 147 -17.48 -1.74 8.70
N ARG A 148 -18.23 -0.78 9.29
CA ARG A 148 -17.94 0.66 9.18
C ARG A 148 -16.64 1.09 9.85
N PHE A 149 -16.15 0.32 10.83
CA PHE A 149 -14.93 0.60 11.59
C PHE A 149 -13.78 -0.34 11.23
N ALA A 150 -13.90 -1.09 10.13
CA ALA A 150 -12.86 -2.03 9.72
C ALA A 150 -11.51 -1.30 9.56
N LEU A 151 -10.44 -1.93 10.06
CA LEU A 151 -9.05 -1.49 9.95
C LEU A 151 -8.22 -2.58 9.30
N LEU A 152 -7.18 -2.18 8.57
CA LEU A 152 -6.21 -3.15 8.07
C LEU A 152 -5.41 -3.72 9.24
N THR A 153 -5.22 -5.03 9.22
CA THR A 153 -4.20 -5.68 10.05
C THR A 153 -2.84 -5.57 9.39
N GLU A 154 -1.79 -5.94 10.12
CA GLU A 154 -0.44 -6.06 9.56
C GLU A 154 -0.38 -7.02 8.36
N LEU A 155 -1.14 -8.12 8.43
CA LEU A 155 -1.28 -9.07 7.31
C LEU A 155 -1.95 -8.42 6.09
N GLY A 156 -2.99 -7.62 6.31
CA GLY A 156 -3.67 -6.89 5.24
C GLY A 156 -2.77 -5.86 4.56
N ARG A 157 -1.98 -5.11 5.35
CA ARG A 157 -0.98 -4.15 4.85
C ARG A 157 0.08 -4.86 4.02
N THR A 158 0.70 -5.90 4.57
CA THR A 158 1.71 -6.71 3.86
C THR A 158 1.16 -7.31 2.56
N HIS A 159 -0.12 -7.72 2.53
CA HIS A 159 -0.77 -8.22 1.32
C HIS A 159 -0.91 -7.12 0.25
N LEU A 160 -1.30 -5.90 0.63
CA LEU A 160 -1.33 -4.77 -0.30
C LEU A 160 0.07 -4.39 -0.81
N ASP A 161 1.07 -4.35 0.08
CA ASP A 161 2.43 -3.98 -0.31
C ASP A 161 3.04 -4.98 -1.30
N LYS A 162 2.74 -6.28 -1.14
CA LYS A 162 3.13 -7.31 -2.12
C LYS A 162 2.49 -7.07 -3.48
N ARG A 163 1.23 -6.61 -3.51
CA ARG A 163 0.52 -6.30 -4.76
C ARG A 163 1.06 -5.07 -5.47
N SER A 164 1.46 -4.04 -4.73
CA SER A 164 2.04 -2.82 -5.31
C SER A 164 3.45 -3.01 -5.86
N ASN A 165 4.17 -4.04 -5.40
CA ASN A 165 5.52 -4.36 -5.86
C ASN A 165 5.57 -5.49 -6.90
N SER A 166 4.40 -5.97 -7.37
CA SER A 166 4.28 -7.05 -8.37
C SER A 166 4.04 -6.52 -9.77
#